data_AF-A0A6A4X881-F1
#
_entry.id   AF-A0A6A4X881-F1
#
_cell.length_a   1.000
_cell.length_b   1.000
_cell.length_c   1.000
_cell.angle_alpha   90.00
_cell.angle_beta   90.00
_cell.angle_gamma   90.00
#
_symmetry.space_group_name_H-M   'P 1'
#
loop_
_entity.id
_entity.type
_entity.pdbx_description
1 polymer ?
#
loop_
_entity_poly.entity_id
_entity_poly.type
_entity_poly.pdbx_seq_one_letter_code
_entity_poly.pdbx_strand_id
1 'polypeptide(L)'
;MFLFADQLEYDEPMQEKVQGMAQFLLLFYVVAWLRAPVAEDAPANDLNLYRSLVRHRQLDQPVANAALAVMRRHLWYLQPSVVVFSLFSSRVTEEEKEAICVNLLANSCSAAPDQTPSVALDESTSLSELVTTSSWLMFDLMGVDHEWMTKQPPGEWEGHEAYILCKEFVKTVKVVNDTAERGIALLKTFAQHVKGQDQFQWLLQAVERHRRAVPHMTKAALATL
;
A
#
# COMPACT_ATOMS: atom_id res chain seq x y z
N MET A 1 10.88 22.89 -5.68
CA MET A 1 10.23 23.45 -6.88
C MET A 1 9.49 24.75 -6.53
N PHE A 2 8.55 24.75 -5.56
CA PHE A 2 7.91 25.98 -5.08
C PHE A 2 8.88 27.06 -4.55
N LEU A 3 9.87 26.67 -3.73
CA LEU A 3 10.89 27.58 -3.19
C LEU A 3 11.79 28.24 -4.27
N PHE A 4 11.69 27.79 -5.53
CA PHE A 4 12.42 28.34 -6.66
C PHE A 4 11.50 29.02 -7.68
N ALA A 5 10.27 29.38 -7.28
CA ALA A 5 9.27 29.95 -8.17
C ALA A 5 9.77 31.22 -8.88
N ASP A 6 10.49 32.09 -8.15
CA ASP A 6 11.06 33.31 -8.70
C ASP A 6 12.17 33.02 -9.73
N GLN A 7 13.03 32.04 -9.45
CA GLN A 7 14.11 31.61 -10.35
C GLN A 7 13.59 30.85 -11.57
N LEU A 8 12.39 30.28 -11.49
CA LEU A 8 11.73 29.55 -12.58
C LEU A 8 10.67 30.39 -13.30
N GLU A 9 10.54 31.68 -12.92
CA GLU A 9 9.63 32.65 -13.53
C GLU A 9 8.17 32.16 -13.57
N TYR A 10 7.72 31.50 -12.51
CA TYR A 10 6.33 31.02 -12.42
C TYR A 10 5.36 32.18 -12.18
N ASP A 11 4.31 32.24 -12.99
CA ASP A 11 3.17 33.12 -12.76
C ASP A 11 2.39 32.70 -11.51
N GLU A 12 1.62 33.62 -10.92
CA GLU A 12 0.85 33.36 -9.70
C GLU A 12 -0.02 32.09 -9.81
N PRO A 13 -0.74 31.83 -10.92
CA PRO A 13 -1.52 30.59 -11.07
C PRO A 13 -0.68 29.31 -11.06
N MET A 14 0.54 29.33 -11.61
CA MET A 14 1.45 28.18 -11.52
C MET A 14 1.96 28.01 -10.09
N GLN A 15 2.29 29.09 -9.39
CA GLN A 15 2.74 29.03 -8.01
C GLN A 15 1.70 28.37 -7.09
N GLU A 16 0.43 28.75 -7.21
CA GLU A 16 -0.69 28.13 -6.48
C GLU A 16 -0.80 26.63 -6.77
N LYS A 17 -0.69 26.22 -8.04
CA LYS A 17 -0.73 24.80 -8.43
C LYS A 17 0.44 24.01 -7.85
N VAL A 18 1.65 24.56 -7.91
CA VAL A 18 2.85 23.91 -7.36
C VAL A 18 2.78 23.82 -5.84
N GLN A 19 2.21 24.83 -5.17
CA GLN A 19 1.95 24.80 -3.74
C GLN A 19 0.94 23.71 -3.37
N GLY A 20 -0.20 23.64 -4.07
CA GLY A 20 -1.21 22.61 -3.86
C GLY A 20 -0.67 21.19 -4.08
N MET A 21 0.15 21.00 -5.12
CA MET A 21 0.85 19.74 -5.34
C MET A 21 1.81 19.40 -4.20
N ALA A 22 2.60 20.37 -3.71
CA ALA A 22 3.52 20.16 -2.61
C ALA A 22 2.78 19.77 -1.32
N GLN A 23 1.66 20.43 -1.02
CA GLN A 23 0.81 20.10 0.13
C GLN A 23 0.22 18.69 0.01
N PHE A 24 -0.33 18.33 -1.16
CA PHE A 24 -0.82 16.98 -1.40
C PHE A 24 0.26 15.91 -1.19
N LEU A 25 1.46 16.16 -1.73
CA LEU A 25 2.58 15.24 -1.60
C LEU A 25 2.96 15.03 -0.12
N LEU A 26 3.08 16.13 0.64
CA LEU A 26 3.47 16.09 2.05
C LEU A 26 2.41 15.44 2.94
N LEU A 27 1.13 15.74 2.71
CA LEU A 27 0.02 15.28 3.56
C LEU A 27 -0.35 13.82 3.30
N PHE A 28 -0.31 13.37 2.04
CA PHE A 28 -0.84 12.06 1.65
C PHE A 28 0.22 11.16 1.04
N TYR A 29 0.90 11.65 -0.01
CA TYR A 29 1.67 10.77 -0.88
C TYR A 29 2.96 10.27 -0.23
N VAL A 30 3.74 11.13 0.43
CA VAL A 30 5.05 10.76 0.99
C VAL A 30 4.93 9.66 2.05
N VAL A 31 3.93 9.76 2.95
CA VAL A 31 3.72 8.75 4.00
C VAL A 31 3.29 7.42 3.39
N ALA A 32 2.29 7.45 2.50
CA ALA A 32 1.84 6.23 1.80
C ALA A 32 2.98 5.60 0.99
N TRP A 33 3.80 6.44 0.35
CA TRP A 33 4.95 6.03 -0.44
C TRP A 33 6.00 5.30 0.39
N LEU A 34 6.41 5.87 1.53
CA LEU A 34 7.47 5.32 2.36
C LEU A 34 7.05 3.97 2.98
N ARG A 35 5.75 3.77 3.22
CA ARG A 35 5.22 2.54 3.81
C ARG A 35 4.79 1.49 2.79
N ALA A 36 4.65 1.83 1.52
CA ALA A 36 4.27 0.91 0.44
C ALA A 36 5.06 -0.42 0.39
N PRO A 37 6.35 -0.50 0.80
CA PRO A 37 7.08 -1.77 0.77
C PRO A 37 6.69 -2.79 1.86
N VAL A 38 5.93 -2.38 2.87
CA VAL A 38 5.56 -3.20 4.03
C VAL A 38 4.24 -3.92 3.74
N ALA A 39 4.31 -5.23 3.51
CA ALA A 39 3.19 -6.02 3.00
C ALA A 39 2.04 -6.18 4.01
N GLU A 40 2.38 -6.48 5.25
CA GLU A 40 1.43 -6.61 6.36
C GLU A 40 0.64 -5.30 6.59
N ASP A 41 1.27 -4.16 6.41
CA ASP A 41 0.63 -2.85 6.56
C ASP A 41 -0.15 -2.39 5.34
N ALA A 42 0.04 -3.03 4.17
CA ALA A 42 -0.48 -2.52 2.90
C ALA A 42 -2.01 -2.32 2.91
N PRO A 43 -2.84 -3.27 3.39
CA PRO A 43 -4.29 -3.05 3.45
C PRO A 43 -4.67 -1.89 4.37
N ALA A 44 -4.05 -1.79 5.55
CA ALA A 44 -4.31 -0.71 6.51
C ALA A 44 -3.87 0.65 5.98
N ASN A 45 -2.73 0.71 5.28
CA ASN A 45 -2.21 1.94 4.67
C ASN A 45 -3.15 2.45 3.57
N ASP A 46 -3.59 1.57 2.67
CA ASP A 46 -4.51 1.94 1.60
C ASP A 46 -5.86 2.40 2.16
N LEU A 47 -6.44 1.66 3.11
CA LEU A 47 -7.72 2.07 3.69
C LEU A 47 -7.62 3.42 4.41
N ASN A 48 -6.54 3.64 5.16
CA ASN A 48 -6.32 4.92 5.86
C ASN A 48 -6.04 6.08 4.91
N LEU A 49 -5.32 5.85 3.80
CA LEU A 49 -5.15 6.85 2.76
C LEU A 49 -6.50 7.20 2.12
N TYR A 50 -7.34 6.21 1.82
CA TYR A 50 -8.68 6.43 1.26
C TYR A 50 -9.53 7.30 2.20
N ARG A 51 -9.60 6.94 3.48
CA ARG A 51 -10.31 7.72 4.52
C ARG A 51 -9.78 9.15 4.64
N SER A 52 -8.46 9.31 4.66
CA SER A 52 -7.81 10.62 4.71
C SER A 52 -8.21 11.50 3.52
N LEU A 53 -8.26 10.93 2.31
CA LEU A 53 -8.70 11.64 1.12
C LEU A 53 -10.20 11.96 1.12
N VAL A 54 -11.04 11.06 1.65
CA VAL A 54 -12.48 11.33 1.83
C VAL A 54 -12.69 12.52 2.77
N ARG A 55 -12.00 12.56 3.91
CA ARG A 55 -12.04 13.70 4.84
C ARG A 55 -11.53 14.99 4.20
N HIS A 56 -10.47 14.89 3.40
CA HIS A 56 -9.87 16.04 2.73
C HIS A 56 -10.80 16.72 1.72
N ARG A 57 -11.87 16.06 1.25
CA ARG A 57 -12.91 16.69 0.42
C ARG A 57 -13.52 17.93 1.07
N GLN A 58 -13.54 18.00 2.39
CA GLN A 58 -14.05 19.17 3.13
C GLN A 58 -13.15 20.40 3.00
N LEU A 59 -11.87 20.21 2.66
CA LEU A 59 -10.87 21.27 2.54
C LEU A 59 -10.55 21.60 1.07
N ASP A 60 -10.35 20.58 0.25
CA ASP A 60 -10.04 20.72 -1.18
C ASP A 60 -10.74 19.59 -1.97
N GLN A 61 -12.00 19.85 -2.34
CA GLN A 61 -12.81 18.89 -3.07
C GLN A 61 -12.25 18.50 -4.44
N PRO A 62 -11.74 19.44 -5.28
CA PRO A 62 -11.12 19.09 -6.56
C PRO A 62 -9.93 18.13 -6.41
N VAL A 63 -8.97 18.43 -5.52
CA VAL A 63 -7.78 17.59 -5.34
C VAL A 63 -8.16 16.24 -4.74
N ALA A 64 -9.00 16.21 -3.71
CA ALA A 64 -9.45 14.98 -3.09
C ALA A 64 -10.19 14.07 -4.09
N ASN A 65 -11.05 14.63 -4.93
CA ASN A 65 -11.77 13.85 -5.95
C ASN A 65 -10.84 13.30 -7.04
N ALA A 66 -9.87 14.10 -7.50
CA ALA A 66 -8.86 13.64 -8.44
C ALA A 66 -8.03 12.48 -7.84
N ALA A 67 -7.57 12.63 -6.60
CA ALA A 67 -6.80 11.60 -5.91
C ALA A 67 -7.62 10.32 -5.67
N LEU A 68 -8.87 10.43 -5.22
CA LEU A 68 -9.76 9.28 -5.03
C LEU A 68 -10.08 8.58 -6.36
N ALA A 69 -10.22 9.31 -7.46
CA ALA A 69 -10.42 8.72 -8.77
C ALA A 69 -9.20 7.89 -9.21
N VAL A 70 -7.98 8.36 -8.92
CA VAL A 70 -6.76 7.57 -9.12
C VAL A 70 -6.76 6.35 -8.22
N MET A 71 -6.97 6.54 -6.92
CA MET A 71 -6.90 5.49 -5.90
C MET A 71 -7.85 4.33 -6.15
N ARG A 72 -9.08 4.60 -6.63
CA ARG A 72 -10.04 3.54 -6.98
C ARG A 72 -9.55 2.56 -8.06
N ARG A 73 -8.52 2.93 -8.83
CA ARG A 73 -7.89 2.07 -9.83
C ARG A 73 -6.74 1.23 -9.25
N HIS A 74 -6.36 1.46 -7.99
CA HIS A 74 -5.21 0.84 -7.32
C HIS A 74 -5.60 0.16 -6.00
N LEU A 75 -6.83 -0.37 -5.89
CA LEU A 75 -7.34 -1.01 -4.66
C LEU A 75 -6.84 -2.45 -4.44
N TRP A 76 -5.68 -2.82 -5.00
CA TRP A 76 -5.21 -4.20 -5.01
C TRP A 76 -4.97 -4.76 -3.60
N TYR A 77 -4.50 -3.91 -2.67
CA TYR A 77 -4.27 -4.32 -1.27
C TYR A 77 -5.55 -4.37 -0.43
N LEU A 78 -6.68 -3.88 -0.96
CA LEU A 78 -8.00 -3.99 -0.35
C LEU A 78 -8.84 -5.13 -0.95
N GLN A 79 -8.25 -5.96 -1.81
CA GLN A 79 -8.90 -7.18 -2.28
C GLN A 79 -8.98 -8.21 -1.15
N PRO A 80 -10.01 -9.08 -1.14
CA PRO A 80 -10.21 -10.06 -0.06
C PRO A 80 -9.01 -10.97 0.18
N SER A 81 -8.34 -11.41 -0.89
CA SER A 81 -7.16 -12.29 -0.80
C SER A 81 -5.94 -11.62 -0.16
N VAL A 82 -5.92 -10.29 -0.09
CA VAL A 82 -4.79 -9.50 0.41
C VAL A 82 -5.11 -8.82 1.74
N VAL A 83 -6.38 -8.52 2.02
CA VAL A 83 -6.80 -7.86 3.27
C VAL A 83 -6.36 -8.63 4.52
N VAL A 84 -6.27 -9.96 4.43
CA VAL A 84 -5.82 -10.84 5.51
C VAL A 84 -4.35 -10.62 5.91
N PHE A 85 -3.53 -9.98 5.08
CA PHE A 85 -2.16 -9.61 5.46
C PHE A 85 -2.13 -8.64 6.65
N SER A 86 -3.22 -7.90 6.85
CA SER A 86 -3.39 -6.95 7.94
C SER A 86 -3.45 -7.61 9.33
N LEU A 87 -3.72 -8.92 9.42
CA LEU A 87 -3.65 -9.70 10.66
C LEU A 87 -2.24 -9.70 11.28
N PHE A 88 -1.22 -9.50 10.46
CA PHE A 88 0.20 -9.50 10.86
C PHE A 88 0.76 -8.09 11.13
N SER A 89 -0.04 -7.05 10.87
CA SER A 89 0.36 -5.67 11.09
C SER A 89 0.21 -5.27 12.55
N SER A 90 1.15 -4.47 13.07
CA SER A 90 1.01 -3.80 14.37
C SER A 90 0.15 -2.54 14.31
N ARG A 91 -0.28 -2.12 13.11
CA ARG A 91 -1.11 -0.92 12.88
C ARG A 91 -2.61 -1.23 12.93
N VAL A 92 -2.97 -2.51 12.95
CA VAL A 92 -4.34 -2.98 13.08
C VAL A 92 -4.57 -3.37 14.53
N THR A 93 -5.65 -2.88 15.12
CA THR A 93 -5.97 -3.14 16.52
C THR A 93 -6.40 -4.60 16.70
N GLU A 94 -6.31 -5.10 17.93
CA GLU A 94 -6.71 -6.48 18.23
C GLU A 94 -8.20 -6.69 17.93
N GLU A 95 -9.06 -5.69 18.19
CA GLU A 95 -10.49 -5.76 17.90
C GLU A 95 -10.78 -5.91 16.41
N GLU A 96 -10.06 -5.17 15.55
CA GLU A 96 -10.21 -5.29 14.10
C GLU A 96 -9.67 -6.64 13.60
N LYS A 97 -8.59 -7.15 14.19
CA LYS A 97 -8.07 -8.50 13.88
C LYS A 97 -9.07 -9.59 14.25
N GLU A 98 -9.70 -9.50 15.42
CA GLU A 98 -10.77 -10.40 15.83
C GLU A 98 -11.94 -10.34 14.85
N ALA A 99 -12.38 -9.14 14.45
CA ALA A 99 -13.45 -8.97 13.48
C ALA A 99 -13.12 -9.59 12.11
N ILE A 100 -11.87 -9.44 11.63
CA ILE A 100 -11.40 -10.11 10.42
C ILE A 100 -11.49 -11.63 10.57
N CYS A 101 -11.03 -12.20 11.68
CA CYS A 101 -11.09 -13.64 11.93
C CYS A 101 -12.54 -14.16 12.01
N VAL A 102 -13.44 -13.45 12.68
CA VAL A 102 -14.87 -13.78 12.74
C VAL A 102 -15.47 -13.84 11.34
N ASN A 103 -15.23 -12.83 10.51
CA ASN A 103 -15.73 -12.81 9.14
C ASN A 103 -15.06 -13.89 8.28
N LEU A 104 -13.79 -14.17 8.48
CA LEU A 104 -13.07 -15.20 7.73
C LEU A 104 -13.66 -16.60 8.00
N LEU A 105 -13.89 -16.92 9.28
CA LEU A 105 -14.50 -18.18 9.71
C LEU A 105 -15.97 -18.31 9.26
N ALA A 106 -16.72 -17.20 9.23
CA ALA A 106 -18.08 -17.20 8.70
C ALA A 106 -18.12 -17.46 7.17
N ASN A 107 -17.06 -17.10 6.44
CA ASN A 107 -16.96 -17.21 4.98
C ASN A 107 -16.18 -18.45 4.50
N SER A 108 -15.90 -19.43 5.35
CA SER A 108 -15.05 -20.60 5.02
C SER A 108 -15.68 -21.60 4.03
N CYS A 109 -16.81 -21.26 3.38
CA CYS A 109 -17.58 -22.17 2.54
C CYS A 109 -17.97 -21.51 1.21
N SER A 110 -17.12 -21.60 0.17
CA SER A 110 -17.57 -21.61 -1.23
C SER A 110 -16.47 -22.07 -2.19
N ALA A 111 -16.86 -22.85 -3.21
CA ALA A 111 -16.00 -23.47 -4.22
C ALA A 111 -15.70 -22.56 -5.44
N ALA A 112 -16.13 -21.29 -5.41
CA ALA A 112 -15.91 -20.37 -6.52
C ALA A 112 -15.12 -19.13 -6.04
N PRO A 113 -14.07 -18.70 -6.77
CA PRO A 113 -13.45 -17.42 -6.50
C PRO A 113 -14.48 -16.32 -6.71
N ASP A 114 -14.69 -15.49 -5.68
CA ASP A 114 -15.56 -14.33 -5.80
C ASP A 114 -14.97 -13.40 -6.86
N GLN A 115 -15.84 -12.88 -7.73
CA GLN A 115 -15.49 -11.70 -8.50
C GLN A 115 -15.09 -10.63 -7.50
N THR A 116 -13.94 -9.98 -7.74
CA THR A 116 -13.41 -8.89 -6.91
C THR A 116 -14.54 -8.08 -6.30
N PRO A 117 -14.73 -8.08 -4.97
CA PRO A 117 -15.83 -7.35 -4.39
C PRO A 117 -15.68 -5.90 -4.79
N SER A 118 -16.65 -5.43 -5.57
CA SER A 118 -16.87 -4.01 -5.81
C SER A 118 -17.49 -3.42 -4.54
N VAL A 119 -16.83 -3.57 -3.38
CA VAL A 119 -17.25 -2.89 -2.16
C VAL A 119 -17.04 -1.40 -2.44
N ALA A 120 -18.14 -0.66 -2.41
CA ALA A 120 -18.11 0.78 -2.44
C ALA A 120 -17.46 1.26 -1.14
N LEU A 121 -16.16 1.56 -1.19
CA LEU A 121 -15.43 2.07 -0.04
C LEU A 121 -16.00 3.44 0.37
N ASP A 122 -16.27 3.59 1.66
CA ASP A 122 -16.59 4.86 2.29
C ASP A 122 -15.63 5.15 3.46
N GLU A 123 -15.92 6.18 4.24
CA GLU A 123 -15.07 6.56 5.37
C GLU A 123 -15.16 5.54 6.53
N SER A 124 -16.31 4.90 6.70
CA SER A 124 -16.60 3.95 7.78
C SER A 124 -16.14 2.53 7.49
N THR A 125 -15.94 2.16 6.23
CA THR A 125 -15.56 0.80 5.82
C THR A 125 -14.40 0.28 6.66
N SER A 126 -14.59 -0.86 7.32
CA SER A 126 -13.55 -1.58 8.06
C SER A 126 -12.81 -2.60 7.17
N LEU A 127 -11.65 -3.10 7.61
CA LEU A 127 -10.94 -4.16 6.89
C LEU A 127 -11.70 -5.48 6.98
N SER A 128 -12.34 -5.73 8.12
CA SER A 128 -13.18 -6.92 8.33
C SER A 128 -14.31 -7.04 7.31
N GLU A 129 -14.92 -5.93 6.89
CA GLU A 129 -15.99 -5.91 5.85
C GLU A 129 -15.52 -6.35 4.46
N LEU A 130 -14.20 -6.30 4.20
CA LEU A 130 -13.62 -6.69 2.92
C LEU A 130 -13.29 -8.19 2.86
N VAL A 131 -13.51 -8.91 3.97
CA VAL A 131 -13.27 -10.35 4.04
C VAL A 131 -14.39 -11.10 3.33
N THR A 132 -14.01 -11.96 2.40
CA THR A 132 -14.94 -12.84 1.69
C THR A 132 -14.39 -14.26 1.64
N THR A 133 -15.08 -15.16 0.95
CA THR A 133 -14.60 -16.53 0.69
C THR A 133 -13.19 -16.54 0.08
N SER A 134 -12.85 -15.56 -0.76
CA SER A 134 -11.55 -15.45 -1.43
C SER A 134 -10.40 -15.02 -0.50
N SER A 135 -10.71 -14.61 0.74
CA SER A 135 -9.73 -14.32 1.77
C SER A 135 -8.98 -15.56 2.27
N TRP A 136 -9.52 -16.76 2.01
CA TRP A 136 -8.87 -18.02 2.37
C TRP A 136 -7.68 -18.40 1.49
N LEU A 137 -7.52 -17.77 0.32
CA LEU A 137 -6.51 -18.12 -0.68
C LEU A 137 -5.10 -18.27 -0.11
N MET A 138 -4.66 -17.34 0.74
CA MET A 138 -3.32 -17.41 1.33
C MET A 138 -3.19 -18.63 2.24
N PHE A 139 -4.17 -18.88 3.10
CA PHE A 139 -4.15 -20.01 4.04
C PHE A 139 -4.20 -21.35 3.31
N ASP A 140 -5.02 -21.44 2.26
CA ASP A 140 -5.12 -22.63 1.40
C ASP A 140 -3.79 -22.94 0.69
N LEU A 141 -3.10 -21.90 0.18
CA LEU A 141 -1.81 -22.05 -0.48
C LEU A 141 -0.69 -22.45 0.49
N MET A 142 -0.75 -21.96 1.72
CA MET A 142 0.25 -22.25 2.76
C MET A 142 0.03 -23.61 3.42
N GLY A 143 -1.21 -24.12 3.43
CA GLY A 143 -1.55 -25.43 4.01
C GLY A 143 -1.27 -25.52 5.51
N VAL A 144 -1.31 -24.38 6.21
CA VAL A 144 -1.09 -24.30 7.66
C VAL A 144 -2.40 -24.38 8.42
N ASP A 145 -2.32 -24.82 9.68
CA ASP A 145 -3.48 -24.73 10.55
C ASP A 145 -3.82 -23.26 10.86
N HIS A 146 -5.08 -23.05 11.19
CA HIS A 146 -5.63 -21.75 11.56
C HIS A 146 -6.24 -21.81 12.97
N GLU A 147 -5.75 -22.71 13.84
CA GLU A 147 -6.29 -22.85 15.20
C GLU A 147 -6.05 -21.58 16.01
N TRP A 148 -4.93 -20.90 15.76
CA TRP A 148 -4.60 -19.61 16.37
C TRP A 148 -5.68 -18.55 16.20
N MET A 149 -6.42 -18.55 15.08
CA MET A 149 -7.54 -17.61 14.85
C MET A 149 -8.77 -17.91 15.72
N THR A 150 -8.91 -19.15 16.20
CA THR A 150 -10.12 -19.64 16.88
C THR A 150 -9.93 -19.85 18.39
N LYS A 151 -8.71 -20.20 18.81
CA LYS A 151 -8.43 -20.64 20.18
C LYS A 151 -7.75 -19.58 21.04
N GLN A 152 -7.15 -18.57 20.43
CA GLN A 152 -6.33 -17.57 21.13
C GLN A 152 -6.68 -16.16 20.68
N PRO A 153 -6.66 -15.17 21.58
CA PRO A 153 -6.82 -13.77 21.22
C PRO A 153 -5.59 -13.26 20.45
N PRO A 154 -5.71 -12.17 19.66
CA PRO A 154 -4.61 -11.65 18.85
C PRO A 154 -3.31 -11.35 19.61
N GLY A 155 -3.41 -10.93 20.87
CA GLY A 155 -2.24 -10.67 21.73
C GLY A 155 -1.39 -11.90 22.03
N GLU A 156 -1.91 -13.12 21.83
CA GLU A 156 -1.20 -14.38 22.11
C GLU A 156 -0.68 -15.09 20.86
N TRP A 157 -1.01 -14.61 19.65
CA TRP A 157 -0.66 -15.28 18.39
C TRP A 157 0.85 -15.43 18.14
N GLU A 158 1.68 -14.54 18.69
CA GLU A 158 3.14 -14.57 18.53
C GLU A 158 3.78 -15.87 19.06
N GLY A 159 3.06 -16.64 19.89
CA GLY A 159 3.50 -17.94 20.38
C GLY A 159 3.15 -19.13 19.46
N HIS A 160 2.36 -18.93 18.41
CA HIS A 160 1.83 -20.00 17.59
C HIS A 160 2.64 -20.21 16.30
N GLU A 161 3.09 -21.44 16.05
CA GLU A 161 3.99 -21.75 14.93
C GLU A 161 3.38 -21.40 13.56
N ALA A 162 2.12 -21.78 13.32
CA ALA A 162 1.43 -21.43 12.08
C ALA A 162 1.27 -19.92 11.87
N TYR A 163 1.05 -19.14 12.95
CA TYR A 163 0.96 -17.69 12.86
C TYR A 163 2.31 -17.09 12.47
N ILE A 164 3.39 -17.52 13.12
CA ILE A 164 4.76 -17.06 12.80
C ILE A 164 5.09 -17.37 11.34
N LEU A 165 4.74 -18.56 10.85
CA LEU A 165 5.00 -18.96 9.48
C LEU A 165 4.20 -18.11 8.47
N CYS A 166 2.92 -17.82 8.75
CA CYS A 166 2.13 -16.87 7.96
C CYS A 166 2.74 -15.46 7.95
N LYS A 167 3.14 -14.97 9.13
CA LYS A 167 3.73 -13.64 9.31
C LYS A 167 5.01 -13.49 8.51
N GLU A 168 5.91 -14.48 8.59
CA GLU A 168 7.16 -14.47 7.82
C GLU A 168 6.89 -14.57 6.32
N PHE A 169 5.93 -15.38 5.89
CA PHE A 169 5.50 -15.41 4.49
C PHE A 169 5.07 -14.02 4.02
N VAL A 170 4.14 -13.36 4.73
CA VAL A 170 3.63 -12.03 4.37
C VAL A 170 4.76 -11.01 4.27
N LYS A 171 5.72 -11.00 5.21
CA LYS A 171 6.89 -10.12 5.14
C LYS A 171 7.74 -10.32 3.87
N THR A 172 7.82 -11.55 3.36
CA THR A 172 8.55 -11.83 2.11
C THR A 172 7.80 -11.37 0.86
N VAL A 173 6.47 -11.20 0.92
CA VAL A 173 5.66 -10.79 -0.22
C VAL A 173 6.11 -9.41 -0.72
N LYS A 174 6.43 -9.36 -2.01
CA LYS A 174 6.76 -8.11 -2.69
C LYS A 174 5.47 -7.38 -3.07
N VAL A 175 4.95 -6.58 -2.15
CA VAL A 175 3.87 -5.60 -2.39
C VAL A 175 4.34 -4.38 -3.20
N VAL A 176 5.18 -4.61 -4.21
CA VAL A 176 5.90 -3.54 -4.90
C VAL A 176 5.57 -3.47 -6.37
N ASN A 177 4.27 -3.69 -6.70
CA ASN A 177 3.78 -3.38 -8.04
C ASN A 177 4.12 -1.92 -8.40
N ASP A 178 4.03 -1.03 -7.41
CA ASP A 178 4.31 0.38 -7.57
C ASP A 178 5.80 0.69 -7.87
N THR A 179 6.79 0.04 -7.23
CA THR A 179 8.21 0.31 -7.58
C THR A 179 8.60 -0.23 -8.96
N ALA A 180 7.98 -1.32 -9.42
CA ALA A 180 8.17 -1.82 -10.78
C ALA A 180 7.50 -0.89 -11.82
N GLU A 181 6.23 -0.50 -11.59
CA GLU A 181 5.51 0.45 -12.45
C GLU A 181 6.20 1.82 -12.51
N ARG A 182 6.69 2.32 -11.37
CA ARG A 182 7.46 3.57 -11.28
C ARG A 182 8.86 3.42 -11.86
N GLY A 183 9.52 2.28 -11.67
CA GLY A 183 10.78 1.97 -12.33
C GLY A 183 10.63 2.06 -13.85
N ILE A 184 9.56 1.47 -14.39
CA ILE A 184 9.20 1.54 -15.81
C ILE A 184 8.79 2.95 -16.23
N ALA A 185 8.01 3.68 -15.44
CA ALA A 185 7.60 5.06 -15.74
C ALA A 185 8.81 5.99 -15.79
N LEU A 186 9.70 5.90 -14.80
CA LEU A 186 10.95 6.64 -14.73
C LEU A 186 11.85 6.25 -15.90
N LEU A 187 11.98 4.95 -16.21
CA LEU A 187 12.71 4.49 -17.40
C LEU A 187 12.13 5.07 -18.69
N LYS A 188 10.79 5.08 -18.85
CA LYS A 188 10.09 5.63 -20.02
C LYS A 188 10.33 7.14 -20.14
N THR A 189 10.20 7.88 -19.05
CA THR A 189 10.47 9.32 -19.02
C THR A 189 11.93 9.61 -19.37
N PHE A 190 12.89 8.89 -18.78
CA PHE A 190 14.30 9.10 -19.10
C PHE A 190 14.64 8.68 -20.52
N ALA A 191 14.14 7.53 -20.99
CA ALA A 191 14.38 7.04 -22.35
C ALA A 191 13.95 8.05 -23.43
N GLN A 192 12.90 8.84 -23.18
CA GLN A 192 12.49 9.93 -24.08
C GLN A 192 13.47 11.11 -24.14
N HIS A 193 14.31 11.29 -23.12
CA HIS A 193 15.27 12.40 -23.00
C HIS A 193 16.71 11.97 -23.31
N VAL A 194 17.00 10.68 -23.39
CA VAL A 194 18.32 10.16 -23.76
C VAL A 194 18.47 10.18 -25.28
N LYS A 195 19.56 10.77 -25.78
CA LYS A 195 19.80 10.91 -27.24
C LYS A 195 20.46 9.68 -27.89
N GLY A 196 20.77 8.63 -27.12
CA GLY A 196 21.45 7.43 -27.62
C GLY A 196 21.72 6.37 -26.56
N GLN A 197 22.08 5.17 -27.01
CA GLN A 197 22.22 3.97 -26.18
C GLN A 197 23.32 4.09 -25.10
N ASP A 198 24.42 4.77 -25.39
CA ASP A 198 25.55 4.93 -24.46
C ASP A 198 25.18 5.77 -23.24
N GLN A 199 24.42 6.85 -23.46
CA GLN A 199 23.93 7.71 -22.39
C GLN A 199 22.88 6.99 -21.53
N PHE A 200 22.11 6.07 -22.13
CA PHE A 200 21.14 5.23 -21.41
C PHE A 200 21.85 4.20 -20.52
N GLN A 201 22.87 3.52 -21.06
CA GLN A 201 23.74 2.60 -20.32
C GLN A 201 24.44 3.28 -19.15
N TRP A 202 24.98 4.49 -19.36
CA TRP A 202 25.61 5.27 -18.30
C TRP A 202 24.63 5.60 -17.16
N LEU A 203 23.40 6.01 -17.50
CA LEU A 203 22.36 6.33 -16.51
C LEU A 203 22.01 5.12 -15.64
N LEU A 204 21.86 3.93 -16.23
CA LEU A 204 21.62 2.69 -15.50
C LEU A 204 22.75 2.39 -14.51
N GLN A 205 24.00 2.56 -14.93
CA GLN A 205 25.16 2.36 -14.05
C GLN A 205 25.20 3.39 -12.91
N ALA A 206 24.84 4.64 -13.16
CA ALA A 206 24.78 5.70 -12.14
C ALA A 206 23.70 5.40 -11.07
N VAL A 207 22.50 4.97 -11.49
CA VAL A 207 21.41 4.57 -10.57
C VAL A 207 21.84 3.38 -9.71
N GLU A 208 22.45 2.37 -10.31
CA GLU A 208 22.92 1.18 -9.59
C GLU A 208 24.03 1.54 -8.58
N ARG A 209 24.95 2.42 -8.96
CA ARG A 209 25.98 2.94 -8.04
C ARG A 209 25.36 3.66 -6.84
N HIS A 210 24.29 4.42 -7.05
CA HIS A 210 23.61 5.14 -5.97
C HIS A 210 22.88 4.19 -5.01
N ARG A 211 22.20 3.15 -5.52
CA ARG A 211 21.60 2.09 -4.69
C ARG A 211 22.62 1.41 -3.78
N ARG A 212 23.83 1.15 -4.29
CA ARG A 212 24.91 0.57 -3.49
C ARG A 212 25.46 1.52 -2.43
N ALA A 213 25.44 2.83 -2.70
CA ALA A 213 25.91 3.86 -1.77
C ALA A 213 24.92 4.17 -0.64
N VAL A 214 23.62 3.92 -0.84
CA VAL A 214 22.56 4.14 0.16
C VAL A 214 21.85 2.82 0.48
N PRO A 215 22.52 1.88 1.20
CA PRO A 215 21.96 0.55 1.46
C PRO A 215 20.82 0.55 2.49
N HIS A 216 20.65 1.63 3.24
CA HIS A 216 19.78 1.69 4.42
C HIS A 216 18.28 1.96 4.15
N MET A 217 17.88 2.16 2.89
CA MET A 217 16.45 2.19 2.53
C MET A 217 15.91 0.77 2.31
N THR A 218 16.08 -0.11 3.30
CA THR A 218 15.52 -1.46 3.27
C THR A 218 14.08 -1.45 3.80
N LYS A 219 13.29 -2.48 3.45
CA LYS A 219 11.94 -2.66 4.01
C LYS A 219 11.94 -2.61 5.54
N ALA A 220 12.94 -3.23 6.18
CA ALA A 220 13.08 -3.27 7.64
C ALA A 220 13.28 -1.87 8.25
N ALA A 221 14.04 -0.98 7.58
CA ALA A 221 14.24 0.40 8.04
C ALA A 221 12.99 1.27 7.86
N LEU A 222 12.11 0.93 6.91
CA LEU A 222 10.85 1.63 6.66
C LEU A 222 9.73 1.16 7.60
N ALA A 223 9.78 -0.08 8.09
CA ALA A 223 8.80 -0.62 9.04
C ALA A 223 8.82 0.07 10.42
N THR A 224 9.87 0.84 10.73
CA THR A 224 10.03 1.56 12.01
C THR A 224 9.60 3.04 11.95
N LEU A 225 9.04 3.52 10.83
CA LEU A 225 8.57 4.90 10.60
C LEU A 225 7.03 5.01 10.62
#